data_AF-A0AAD5R0X2-F1
#
_entry.id   AF-A0AAD5R0X2-F1
#
_cell.length_a   1.000
_cell.length_b   1.000
_cell.length_c   1.000
_cell.angle_alpha   90.00
_cell.angle_beta   90.00
_cell.angle_gamma   90.00
#
_symmetry.space_group_name_H-M   'P 1'
#
loop_
_entity.id
_entity.type
_entity.pdbx_description
1 polymer ?
#
loop_
_entity_poly.entity_id
_entity_poly.type
_entity_poly.pdbx_seq_one_letter_code
_entity_poly.pdbx_strand_id
1 'polypeptide(L)'
;MLAVNSISRLIVRDDALHMWKLTALNASVDFGPVKNVTLAPSEQFFHYDILSLASDTQLTSTLPQRHIVLALSITWLLAFAGTCRGTTWISWAFRFTATIPYLMLLILLIRGLSLPGANIGLSFLFSSTSDSLPSFEMWSAAAEQVLFEIGVGAGATISTAAYSRHRNNVYRDAALLIIIILNEIAAAINIYT
;
A
#
# COMPACT_ATOMS: atom_id res chain seq x y z
N MET A 1 -0.05 3.87 31.78
CA MET A 1 -1.12 3.13 31.08
C MET A 1 -2.54 3.51 31.49
N LEU A 2 -2.82 3.90 32.74
CA LEU A 2 -4.20 4.24 33.17
C LEU A 2 -4.68 5.64 32.73
N ALA A 3 -3.80 6.63 32.54
CA ALA A 3 -4.18 7.99 32.15
C ALA A 3 -4.65 8.10 30.68
N VAL A 4 -4.00 7.37 29.75
CA VAL A 4 -4.32 7.38 28.32
C VAL A 4 -5.68 6.72 28.03
N ASN A 5 -6.04 5.69 28.81
CA ASN A 5 -7.35 5.02 28.73
C ASN A 5 -8.51 5.84 29.32
N SER A 6 -8.22 6.90 30.07
CA SER A 6 -9.24 7.82 30.59
C SER A 6 -9.47 8.99 29.63
N ILE A 7 -8.39 9.53 29.05
CA ILE A 7 -8.46 10.64 28.08
C ILE A 7 -9.11 10.21 26.76
N SER A 8 -8.83 9.00 26.26
CA SER A 8 -9.50 8.45 25.07
C SER A 8 -11.01 8.25 25.25
N ARG A 9 -11.45 7.87 26.45
CA ARG A 9 -12.88 7.72 26.77
C ARG A 9 -13.61 9.06 26.95
N LEU A 10 -12.90 10.11 27.33
CA LEU A 10 -13.46 11.46 27.46
C LEU A 10 -13.66 12.11 26.09
N ILE A 11 -12.69 11.95 25.18
CA ILE A 11 -12.78 12.45 23.80
C ILE A 11 -13.98 11.82 23.05
N VAL A 12 -14.12 10.49 23.11
CA VAL A 12 -15.24 9.78 22.43
C VAL A 12 -16.61 10.17 22.98
N ARG A 13 -16.72 10.56 24.26
CA ARG A 13 -18.01 10.89 24.88
C ARG A 13 -18.49 12.29 24.52
N ASP A 14 -17.58 13.27 24.42
CA ASP A 14 -17.94 14.65 24.09
C ASP A 14 -18.30 14.80 22.61
N ASP A 15 -17.59 14.11 21.71
CA ASP A 15 -17.90 14.11 20.27
C ASP A 15 -19.30 13.50 19.98
N ALA A 16 -19.65 12.43 20.68
CA ALA A 16 -20.96 11.78 20.55
C ALA A 16 -22.12 12.68 21.02
N LEU A 17 -21.92 13.47 22.07
CA LEU A 17 -22.92 14.40 22.60
C LEU A 17 -23.14 15.60 21.66
N HIS A 18 -22.10 16.06 20.97
CA HIS A 18 -22.22 17.11 19.95
C HIS A 18 -22.93 16.61 18.69
N MET A 19 -22.67 15.37 18.25
CA MET A 19 -23.33 14.77 17.10
C MET A 19 -24.84 14.59 17.31
N TRP A 20 -25.29 14.10 18.47
CA TRP A 20 -26.72 13.90 18.74
C TRP A 20 -27.53 15.20 18.77
N LYS A 21 -26.94 16.32 19.20
CA LYS A 21 -27.61 17.63 19.19
C LYS A 21 -27.80 18.20 17.78
N LEU A 22 -26.90 17.89 16.84
CA LEU A 22 -27.01 18.34 15.45
C LEU A 22 -28.05 17.52 14.67
N THR A 23 -28.23 16.24 15.01
CA THR A 23 -29.23 15.36 14.39
C THR A 23 -30.67 15.69 14.80
N ALA A 24 -30.90 16.16 16.04
CA ALA A 24 -32.25 16.45 16.55
C ALA A 24 -32.85 17.78 16.03
N LEU A 25 -32.03 18.68 15.47
CA LEU A 25 -32.46 20.02 15.04
C LEU A 25 -32.86 20.13 13.56
N ASN A 26 -32.75 19.06 12.76
CA ASN A 26 -33.09 19.11 11.34
C ASN A 26 -33.89 17.87 10.88
N ALA A 27 -34.95 17.52 11.62
CA ALA A 27 -35.91 16.48 11.23
C ALA A 27 -36.92 17.02 10.20
N SER A 28 -36.45 17.36 9.01
CA SER A 28 -37.28 17.57 7.81
C SER A 28 -36.40 17.57 6.56
N VAL A 29 -35.69 16.46 6.32
CA VAL A 29 -35.05 16.21 5.02
C VAL A 29 -35.65 14.94 4.45
N ASP A 30 -36.38 15.11 3.36
CA ASP A 30 -37.03 14.07 2.58
C ASP A 30 -35.96 13.20 1.89
N PHE A 31 -35.89 11.92 2.27
CA PHE A 31 -34.93 10.98 1.69
C PHE A 31 -35.59 10.28 0.49
N GLY A 32 -35.44 10.88 -0.71
CA GLY A 32 -35.53 10.12 -1.96
C GLY A 32 -34.58 8.91 -1.92
N PRO A 33 -34.75 7.88 -2.76
CA PRO A 33 -34.07 6.60 -2.60
C PRO A 33 -32.55 6.79 -2.68
N VAL A 34 -31.93 6.85 -1.50
CA VAL A 34 -30.48 6.85 -1.33
C VAL A 34 -30.00 5.54 -1.91
N LYS A 35 -29.12 5.62 -2.92
CA LYS A 35 -28.40 4.46 -3.45
C LYS A 35 -27.53 3.94 -2.30
N ASN A 36 -28.05 2.99 -1.52
CA ASN A 36 -27.37 2.40 -0.38
C ASN A 36 -26.18 1.58 -0.86
N VAL A 37 -25.04 2.25 -1.08
CA VAL A 37 -23.74 1.61 -1.06
C VAL A 37 -23.25 1.74 0.38
N THR A 38 -23.47 0.70 1.19
CA THR A 38 -22.85 0.59 2.50
C THR A 38 -21.36 0.38 2.29
N LEU A 39 -20.58 1.46 2.21
CA LEU A 39 -19.13 1.42 2.11
C LEU A 39 -18.54 0.82 3.39
N ALA A 40 -17.45 0.08 3.27
CA ALA A 40 -16.77 -0.44 4.45
C ALA A 40 -16.21 0.75 5.28
N PRO A 41 -16.16 0.66 6.62
CA PRO A 41 -15.65 1.76 7.45
C PRO A 41 -14.23 2.22 7.07
N SER A 42 -13.38 1.31 6.60
CA SER A 42 -12.03 1.61 6.10
C SER A 42 -12.04 2.36 4.77
N GLU A 43 -12.96 2.01 3.86
CA GLU A 43 -13.13 2.71 2.58
C GLU A 43 -13.66 4.13 2.83
N GLN A 44 -14.63 4.27 3.72
CA GLN A 44 -15.15 5.58 4.11
C GLN A 44 -14.05 6.45 4.73
N PHE A 45 -13.24 5.91 5.65
CA PHE A 45 -12.11 6.63 6.22
C PHE A 45 -11.09 7.07 5.16
N PHE A 46 -10.73 6.17 4.23
CA PHE A 46 -9.78 6.49 3.16
C PHE A 46 -10.31 7.58 2.22
N HIS A 47 -11.55 7.46 1.75
CA HIS A 47 -12.12 8.38 0.77
C HIS A 47 -12.46 9.75 1.36
N TYR A 48 -13.07 9.80 2.55
CA TYR A 48 -13.57 11.05 3.11
C TYR A 48 -12.57 11.75 4.05
N ASP A 49 -11.76 11.00 4.80
CA ASP A 49 -10.84 11.57 5.79
C ASP A 49 -9.42 11.72 5.21
N ILE A 50 -8.88 10.65 4.61
CA ILE A 50 -7.53 10.70 4.03
C ILE A 50 -7.53 11.52 2.75
N LEU A 51 -8.36 11.19 1.76
CA LEU A 51 -8.37 11.86 0.46
C LEU A 51 -9.30 13.09 0.40
N SER A 52 -10.28 13.20 1.31
CA SER A 52 -11.32 14.27 1.31
C SER A 52 -11.98 14.47 -0.06
N LEU A 53 -12.45 13.37 -0.65
CA LEU A 53 -13.36 13.45 -1.80
C LEU A 53 -14.76 13.81 -1.29
N ALA A 54 -15.29 14.96 -1.73
CA ALA A 54 -16.66 15.37 -1.42
C ALA A 54 -17.69 14.94 -2.49
N SER A 55 -17.25 14.66 -3.72
CA SER A 55 -18.08 14.10 -4.81
C SER A 55 -17.23 13.66 -6.00
N ASP A 56 -17.60 12.54 -6.63
CA ASP A 56 -16.84 11.88 -7.72
C ASP A 56 -16.76 12.66 -9.04
N THR A 57 -17.40 13.82 -9.18
CA THR A 57 -17.62 14.47 -10.49
C THR A 57 -17.19 15.93 -10.61
N GLN A 58 -16.64 16.54 -9.55
CA GLN A 58 -16.19 17.93 -9.60
C GLN A 58 -14.82 18.03 -8.91
N LEU A 59 -13.76 18.14 -9.72
CA LEU A 59 -12.44 18.63 -9.27
C LEU A 59 -12.56 20.13 -8.95
N THR A 60 -13.32 20.47 -7.90
CA THR A 60 -13.18 21.77 -7.28
C THR A 60 -11.76 21.86 -6.75
N SER A 61 -10.99 22.84 -7.22
CA SER A 61 -9.65 23.19 -6.75
C SER A 61 -9.70 23.60 -5.27
N THR A 62 -9.94 22.65 -4.39
CA THR A 62 -9.80 22.81 -2.96
C THR A 62 -8.30 22.88 -2.65
N LEU A 63 -7.96 23.63 -1.60
CA LEU A 63 -6.58 23.71 -1.12
C LEU A 63 -6.06 22.30 -0.82
N PRO A 64 -4.82 21.95 -1.20
CA PRO A 64 -4.27 20.63 -0.94
C PRO A 64 -4.28 20.36 0.56
N GLN A 65 -4.73 19.16 0.94
CA GLN A 65 -4.89 18.79 2.34
C GLN A 65 -3.55 18.90 3.09
N ARG A 66 -3.60 19.57 4.25
CA ARG A 66 -2.40 19.93 5.01
C ARG A 66 -1.61 18.70 5.47
N HIS A 67 -2.29 17.61 5.85
CA HIS A 67 -1.63 16.38 6.31
C HIS A 67 -0.84 15.70 5.19
N ILE A 68 -1.39 15.59 3.97
CA ILE A 68 -0.67 15.00 2.82
C ILE A 68 0.52 15.87 2.43
N VAL A 69 0.33 17.20 2.36
CA VAL A 69 1.41 18.12 2.01
C VAL A 69 2.55 18.08 3.04
N LEU A 70 2.24 18.03 4.34
CA LEU A 70 3.25 17.90 5.39
C LEU A 70 3.96 16.55 5.32
N ALA A 71 3.23 15.44 5.14
CA ALA A 71 3.82 14.11 5.00
C ALA A 71 4.74 14.00 3.77
N LEU A 72 4.32 14.60 2.65
CA LEU A 72 5.12 14.67 1.42
C LEU A 72 6.38 15.51 1.64
N SER A 73 6.24 16.67 2.28
CA SER A 73 7.37 17.56 2.59
C SER A 73 8.40 16.87 3.49
N ILE A 74 7.95 16.17 4.53
CA ILE A 74 8.82 15.40 5.43
C ILE A 74 9.53 14.27 4.67
N THR A 75 8.82 13.54 3.82
CA THR A 75 9.40 12.46 3.00
C THR A 75 10.50 12.99 2.07
N TRP A 76 10.26 14.12 1.40
CA TRP A 76 11.27 14.76 0.55
C TRP A 76 12.48 15.27 1.33
N LEU A 77 12.26 15.86 2.51
CA LEU A 77 13.35 16.28 3.39
C LEU A 77 14.20 15.10 3.86
N LEU A 78 13.58 13.96 4.20
CA LEU A 78 14.29 12.74 4.56
C LEU A 78 15.09 12.17 3.37
N ALA A 79 14.51 12.14 2.17
CA ALA A 79 15.20 11.71 0.96
C ALA A 79 16.40 12.61 0.63
N PHE A 80 16.22 13.93 0.76
CA PHE A 80 17.30 14.91 0.58
C PHE A 80 18.40 14.71 1.62
N ALA A 81 18.05 14.62 2.90
CA ALA A 81 19.02 14.38 3.98
C ALA A 81 19.77 13.04 3.82
N GLY A 82 19.09 11.99 3.33
CA GLY A 82 19.71 10.69 3.01
C GLY A 82 20.73 10.79 1.88
N THR A 83 20.42 11.57 0.84
CA THR A 83 21.33 11.79 -0.29
C THR A 83 22.55 12.64 0.11
N CYS A 84 22.36 13.67 0.95
CA CYS A 84 23.45 14.51 1.44
C CYS A 84 24.48 13.76 2.30
N ARG A 85 24.09 12.69 3.00
CA ARG A 85 25.01 11.86 3.82
C ARG A 85 25.84 10.86 3.02
N GLY A 86 25.62 10.78 1.69
CA GLY A 86 26.41 9.97 0.77
C GLY A 86 25.90 8.53 0.59
N THR A 87 26.45 7.86 -0.42
CA THR A 87 25.97 6.55 -0.92
C THR A 87 26.23 5.37 0.03
N THR A 88 27.19 5.48 0.93
CA THR A 88 27.51 4.42 1.90
C THR A 88 26.46 4.31 3.00
N TRP A 89 26.00 5.45 3.55
CA TRP A 89 24.97 5.47 4.60
C TRP A 89 23.61 5.02 4.08
N ILE A 90 23.22 5.48 2.88
CA ILE A 90 21.96 5.05 2.25
C ILE A 90 21.96 3.55 1.95
N SER A 91 23.09 2.97 1.54
CA SER A 91 23.21 1.53 1.30
C SER A 91 23.06 0.72 2.60
N TRP A 92 23.54 1.24 3.73
CA TRP A 92 23.33 0.63 5.03
C TRP A 92 21.85 0.70 5.46
N ALA A 93 21.21 1.86 5.32
CA ALA A 93 19.78 2.03 5.63
C ALA A 93 18.87 1.20 4.70
N PHE A 94 19.24 1.07 3.42
CA PHE A 94 18.51 0.26 2.46
C PHE A 94 18.51 -1.21 2.84
N ARG A 95 19.62 -1.75 3.38
CA ARG A 95 19.66 -3.14 3.87
C ARG A 95 18.64 -3.40 4.97
N PHE A 96 18.41 -2.44 5.86
CA PHE A 96 17.37 -2.54 6.89
C PHE A 96 15.96 -2.43 6.27
N THR A 97 15.75 -1.42 5.44
CA THR A 97 14.44 -1.16 4.81
C THR A 97 14.03 -2.26 3.85
N ALA A 98 14.97 -2.88 3.14
CA ALA A 98 14.71 -3.99 2.23
C ALA A 98 14.44 -5.30 2.98
N THR A 99 14.96 -5.49 4.20
CA THR A 99 14.78 -6.76 4.95
C THR A 99 13.49 -6.81 5.75
N ILE A 100 13.00 -5.68 6.23
CA ILE A 100 11.76 -5.60 7.03
C ILE A 100 10.54 -6.15 6.28
N PRO A 101 10.26 -5.78 5.01
CA PRO A 101 9.11 -6.28 4.28
C PRO A 101 9.09 -7.81 4.19
N TYR A 102 10.23 -8.46 3.94
CA TYR A 102 10.31 -9.92 3.90
C TYR A 102 9.98 -10.56 5.26
N LEU A 103 10.45 -9.95 6.36
CA LEU A 103 10.11 -10.42 7.70
C LEU A 103 8.61 -10.26 7.99
N MET A 104 8.03 -9.12 7.60
CA MET A 104 6.59 -8.88 7.75
C MET A 104 5.77 -9.87 6.92
N LEU A 105 6.15 -10.11 5.67
CA LEU A 105 5.51 -11.10 4.81
C LEU A 105 5.58 -12.50 5.42
N LEU A 106 6.71 -12.89 6.01
CA LEU A 106 6.85 -14.18 6.68
C LEU A 106 5.89 -14.31 7.89
N ILE A 107 5.79 -13.28 8.72
CA ILE A 107 4.90 -13.27 9.89
C ILE A 107 3.43 -13.32 9.45
N LEU A 108 3.07 -12.53 8.42
CA LEU A 108 1.73 -12.51 7.84
C LEU A 108 1.38 -13.85 7.21
N LEU A 109 2.33 -14.54 6.56
CA LEU A 109 2.13 -15.86 5.96
C LEU A 109 1.81 -16.91 7.01
N ILE A 110 2.59 -16.96 8.09
CA ILE A 110 2.34 -17.92 9.18
C ILE A 110 0.97 -17.64 9.79
N ARG A 111 0.60 -16.37 9.98
CA ARG A 111 -0.70 -15.99 10.53
C ARG A 111 -1.85 -16.31 9.58
N GLY A 112 -1.78 -15.90 8.31
CA GLY A 112 -2.80 -16.11 7.29
C GLY A 112 -3.10 -17.59 7.07
N LEU A 113 -2.06 -18.42 6.96
CA LEU A 113 -2.24 -19.88 6.85
C LEU A 113 -2.80 -20.54 8.11
N SER A 114 -2.67 -19.91 9.28
CA SER A 114 -3.24 -20.43 10.54
C SER A 114 -4.71 -20.05 10.72
N LEU A 115 -5.29 -19.19 9.88
CA LEU A 115 -6.70 -18.79 9.97
C LEU A 115 -7.62 -19.86 9.35
N PRO A 116 -8.78 -20.15 9.97
CA PRO A 116 -9.77 -21.04 9.37
C PRO A 116 -10.37 -20.39 8.12
N GLY A 117 -10.28 -21.07 6.98
CA GLY A 117 -10.78 -20.57 5.69
C GLY A 117 -9.69 -20.21 4.66
N ALA A 118 -8.42 -20.26 5.04
CA ALA A 118 -7.28 -19.99 4.14
C ALA A 118 -7.30 -20.87 2.87
N ASN A 119 -7.86 -22.07 2.95
CA ASN A 119 -8.00 -23.00 1.83
C ASN A 119 -8.93 -22.50 0.72
N ILE A 120 -9.94 -21.70 1.04
CA ILE A 120 -10.86 -21.11 0.06
C ILE A 120 -10.15 -20.00 -0.73
N GLY A 121 -9.35 -19.19 -0.04
CA GLY A 121 -8.50 -18.19 -0.65
C GLY A 121 -7.43 -18.77 -1.59
N LEU A 122 -6.74 -19.80 -1.11
CA LEU A 122 -5.74 -20.53 -1.90
C LEU A 122 -6.36 -21.18 -3.15
N SER A 123 -7.55 -21.77 -3.03
CA SER A 123 -8.20 -22.39 -4.19
C SER A 123 -8.67 -21.35 -5.22
N PHE A 124 -9.04 -20.14 -4.78
CA PHE A 124 -9.31 -19.02 -5.68
C PHE A 124 -8.04 -18.54 -6.40
N LEU A 125 -6.93 -18.36 -5.68
CA LEU A 125 -5.65 -17.91 -6.25
C LEU A 125 -5.14 -18.85 -7.35
N PHE A 126 -5.24 -20.17 -7.14
CA PHE A 126 -4.79 -21.17 -8.11
C PHE A 126 -5.88 -21.61 -9.11
N SER A 127 -7.07 -20.99 -9.08
CA SER A 127 -8.14 -21.29 -10.02
C SER A 127 -7.80 -20.73 -11.41
N SER A 128 -7.15 -21.54 -12.24
CA SER A 128 -6.77 -21.15 -13.60
C SER A 128 -7.97 -21.23 -14.54
N THR A 129 -8.42 -20.08 -15.04
CA THR A 129 -9.35 -20.04 -16.19
C THR A 129 -8.53 -20.26 -17.46
N SER A 130 -8.51 -21.51 -17.94
CA SER A 130 -7.68 -21.93 -19.09
C SER A 130 -7.99 -21.20 -20.40
N ASP A 131 -9.17 -20.58 -20.50
CA ASP A 131 -9.64 -19.91 -21.72
C ASP A 131 -8.94 -18.56 -21.98
N SER A 132 -8.38 -17.93 -20.94
CA SER A 132 -7.73 -16.61 -21.06
C SER A 132 -6.23 -16.70 -21.41
N LEU A 133 -5.62 -17.88 -21.26
CA LEU A 133 -4.18 -18.10 -21.43
C LEU A 133 -3.61 -17.78 -22.84
N PRO A 134 -4.33 -18.02 -23.96
CA PRO A 134 -3.78 -17.72 -25.29
C PRO A 134 -4.02 -16.27 -25.74
N SER A 135 -4.67 -15.43 -24.93
CA SER A 135 -4.98 -14.05 -25.32
C SER A 135 -3.72 -13.17 -25.35
N PHE A 136 -3.53 -12.42 -26.44
CA PHE A 136 -2.39 -11.51 -26.58
C PHE A 136 -2.37 -10.44 -25.46
N GLU A 137 -3.55 -9.94 -25.08
CA GLU A 137 -3.69 -8.93 -24.02
C GLU A 137 -3.12 -9.42 -22.68
N MET A 138 -3.35 -10.67 -22.30
CA MET A 138 -2.81 -11.26 -21.07
C MET A 138 -1.27 -11.33 -21.10
N TRP A 139 -0.68 -11.76 -22.22
CA TRP A 139 0.77 -11.81 -22.37
C TRP A 139 1.41 -10.43 -22.42
N SER A 140 0.76 -9.44 -23.05
CA SER A 140 1.25 -8.06 -23.04
C SER A 140 1.21 -7.46 -21.63
N ALA A 141 0.13 -7.70 -20.87
CA ALA A 141 0.02 -7.23 -19.49
C ALA A 141 1.06 -7.91 -18.58
N ALA A 142 1.28 -9.22 -18.75
CA ALA A 142 2.30 -9.96 -18.01
C ALA A 142 3.72 -9.45 -18.32
N ALA A 143 4.02 -9.14 -19.59
CA ALA A 143 5.31 -8.59 -19.98
C ALA A 143 5.52 -7.18 -19.40
N GLU A 144 4.51 -6.32 -19.43
CA GLU A 144 4.55 -4.99 -18.81
C GLU A 144 4.80 -5.08 -17.31
N GLN A 145 4.10 -5.99 -16.62
CA GLN A 145 4.26 -6.23 -15.19
C GLN A 145 5.71 -6.60 -14.83
N VAL A 146 6.31 -7.56 -15.54
CA VAL A 146 7.71 -7.97 -15.29
C VAL A 146 8.70 -6.84 -15.61
N LEU A 147 8.45 -6.06 -16.66
CA LEU A 147 9.30 -4.92 -17.01
C LEU A 147 9.24 -3.80 -15.96
N PHE A 148 8.06 -3.56 -15.39
CA PHE A 148 7.85 -2.60 -14.32
C PHE A 148 8.53 -3.06 -13.01
N GLU A 149 8.44 -4.34 -12.67
CA GLU A 149 9.09 -4.93 -11.48
C GLU A 149 10.62 -4.80 -11.52
N ILE A 150 11.25 -5.08 -12.68
CA ILE A 150 12.70 -5.00 -12.82
C ILE A 150 13.15 -3.52 -12.98
N GLY A 151 12.27 -2.64 -13.45
CA GLY A 151 12.62 -1.24 -13.74
C GLY A 151 13.66 -1.12 -14.86
N VAL A 152 13.51 -1.94 -15.92
CA VAL A 152 14.44 -1.94 -17.06
C VAL A 152 14.46 -0.56 -17.72
N GLY A 153 15.64 0.02 -17.88
CA GLY A 153 15.82 1.33 -18.49
C GLY A 153 15.61 2.52 -17.55
N ALA A 154 15.27 2.30 -16.28
CA ALA A 154 15.25 3.36 -15.28
C ALA A 154 16.68 3.81 -14.93
N GLY A 155 16.91 5.13 -14.85
CA GLY A 155 18.25 5.68 -14.54
C GLY A 155 18.85 5.17 -13.22
N ALA A 156 18.01 4.77 -12.27
CA ALA A 156 18.44 4.19 -11.00
C ALA A 156 19.18 2.85 -11.18
N THR A 157 18.68 1.94 -12.03
CA THR A 157 19.31 0.62 -12.25
C THR A 157 20.63 0.76 -13.02
N ILE A 158 20.70 1.70 -13.96
CA ILE A 158 21.94 2.02 -14.68
C ILE A 158 22.96 2.66 -13.73
N SER A 159 22.53 3.58 -12.87
CA SER A 159 23.41 4.22 -11.89
C SER A 159 23.96 3.23 -10.86
N THR A 160 23.15 2.28 -10.38
CA THR A 160 23.62 1.23 -9.47
C THR A 160 24.57 0.26 -10.17
N ALA A 161 24.31 -0.09 -11.44
CA ALA A 161 25.23 -0.87 -12.25
C ALA A 161 26.60 -0.18 -12.43
N ALA A 162 26.62 1.14 -12.59
CA ALA A 162 27.85 1.92 -12.71
C ALA A 162 28.73 1.90 -11.44
N TYR A 163 28.16 1.68 -10.26
CA TYR A 163 28.90 1.50 -9.01
C TYR A 163 29.38 0.05 -8.78
N SER A 164 29.05 -0.89 -9.68
CA SER A 164 29.48 -2.29 -9.56
C SER A 164 30.96 -2.47 -9.91
N ARG A 165 31.60 -3.49 -9.32
CA ARG A 165 32.99 -3.83 -9.63
C ARG A 165 33.08 -4.35 -11.07
N HIS A 166 34.12 -3.95 -11.80
CA HIS A 166 34.30 -4.32 -13.21
C HIS A 166 34.35 -5.85 -13.47
N ARG A 167 34.82 -6.64 -12.50
CA ARG A 167 34.84 -8.13 -12.57
C ARG A 167 33.72 -8.79 -11.75
N ASN A 168 32.58 -8.13 -11.59
CA ASN A 168 31.44 -8.71 -10.88
C ASN A 168 30.69 -9.74 -11.75
N ASN A 169 30.21 -10.82 -11.14
CA ASN A 169 29.45 -11.84 -11.86
C ASN A 169 27.98 -11.42 -12.01
N VAL A 170 27.68 -10.76 -13.12
CA VAL A 170 26.33 -10.26 -13.44
C VAL A 170 25.30 -11.38 -13.53
N TYR A 171 25.68 -12.59 -13.98
CA TYR A 171 24.76 -13.73 -14.05
C TYR A 171 24.28 -14.17 -12.68
N ARG A 172 25.15 -14.11 -11.67
CA ARG A 172 24.78 -14.43 -10.29
C ARG A 172 23.81 -13.41 -9.74
N ASP A 173 24.06 -12.12 -9.99
CA ASP A 173 23.19 -11.05 -9.51
C ASP A 173 21.82 -11.10 -10.19
N ALA A 174 21.78 -11.38 -11.49
CA ALA A 174 20.53 -11.60 -12.23
C ALA A 174 19.74 -12.80 -11.68
N ALA A 175 20.40 -13.92 -11.39
CA ALA A 175 19.74 -15.07 -10.79
C ALA A 175 19.18 -14.77 -9.38
N LEU A 176 19.92 -14.00 -8.57
CA LEU A 176 19.44 -13.57 -7.26
C LEU A 176 18.23 -12.63 -7.37
N LEU A 177 18.20 -11.72 -8.34
CA LEU A 177 17.04 -10.87 -8.59
C LEU A 177 15.79 -11.69 -8.93
N ILE A 178 15.93 -12.71 -9.79
CA ILE A 178 14.81 -13.62 -10.13
C ILE A 178 14.30 -14.34 -8.87
N ILE A 179 15.21 -14.86 -8.03
CA ILE A 179 14.82 -15.52 -6.77
C ILE A 179 14.08 -14.56 -5.84
N ILE A 180 14.50 -13.30 -5.79
CA ILE A 180 13.85 -12.28 -4.97
C ILE A 180 12.43 -11.99 -5.45
N ILE A 181 12.22 -11.91 -6.77
CA ILE A 181 10.90 -11.69 -7.39
C ILE A 181 9.93 -12.83 -7.05
N LEU A 182 10.40 -14.07 -6.87
CA LEU A 182 9.54 -15.18 -6.45
C LEU A 182 8.84 -14.95 -5.09
N ASN A 183 9.32 -14.03 -4.25
CA ASN A 183 8.63 -13.67 -3.01
C ASN A 183 7.26 -13.02 -3.25
N GLU A 184 6.99 -12.49 -4.45
CA GLU A 184 5.66 -11.98 -4.83
C GLU A 184 4.60 -13.09 -4.75
N ILE A 185 4.97 -14.36 -4.96
CA ILE A 185 4.06 -15.49 -4.79
C ILE A 185 3.64 -15.61 -3.32
N ALA A 186 4.56 -15.42 -2.38
CA ALA A 186 4.25 -15.43 -0.95
C ALA A 186 3.39 -14.22 -0.55
N ALA A 187 3.63 -13.06 -1.16
CA ALA A 187 2.77 -11.89 -0.98
C ALA A 187 1.35 -12.13 -1.52
N ALA A 188 1.22 -12.74 -2.70
CA ALA A 188 -0.07 -13.14 -3.25
C ALA A 188 -0.80 -14.09 -2.28
N ILE A 189 -0.13 -15.15 -1.79
CA ILE A 189 -0.72 -16.06 -0.80
C ILE A 189 -1.24 -15.29 0.42
N ASN A 190 -0.47 -14.36 0.97
CA ASN A 190 -0.88 -13.54 2.13
C ASN A 190 -2.14 -12.71 1.87
N ILE A 191 -2.37 -12.25 0.65
CA ILE A 191 -3.54 -11.44 0.29
C ILE A 191 -4.79 -12.32 0.20
N TYR A 192 -4.64 -13.57 -0.27
CA TYR A 192 -5.77 -14.47 -0.49
C TYR A 192 -6.11 -15.34 0.73
N THR A 193 -5.18 -15.62 1.65
CA THR A 193 -5.43 -16.39 2.89
C THR A 193 -6.01 -15.56 4.02
#